data_AF-A0A7J7JMK5-F1
#
_entry.id   AF-A0A7J7JMK5-F1
#
_cell.length_a   1.000
_cell.length_b   1.000
_cell.length_c   1.000
_cell.angle_alpha   90.00
_cell.angle_beta   90.00
_cell.angle_gamma   90.00
#
_symmetry.space_group_name_H-M   'P 1'
#
loop_
_entity.id
_entity.type
_entity.pdbx_description
1 polymer ?
#
loop_
_entity_poly.entity_id
_entity_poly.type
_entity_poly.pdbx_seq_one_letter_code
_entity_poly.pdbx_strand_id
1 'polypeptide(L)'
;MKRKFCWDHGDIFYKSMEVYSKSHHLTPAEEEKLLSPDMNLGDKLLYEAFNNSWWKQPEVKDPDFWEEVKHFQRINQLQAEKCRVALRSGKKTYSYTIEASKWSPAIQLTYDRCDLLTMNKYPLMKKLSQYALGYKYYIYQVYHYLTARVSNLF
;
A
#
# COMPACT_ATOMS: atom_id res chain seq x y z
N MET A 1 -1.48 -7.24 -6.73
CA MET A 1 -1.94 -5.85 -6.84
C MET A 1 -1.05 -5.03 -7.78
N LYS A 2 0.26 -4.95 -7.55
CA LYS A 2 1.23 -4.25 -8.42
C LYS A 2 0.96 -4.41 -9.93
N ARG A 3 1.01 -5.66 -10.41
CA ARG A 3 0.79 -6.02 -11.82
C ARG A 3 -0.59 -5.63 -12.38
N LYS A 4 -1.62 -5.58 -11.53
CA LYS A 4 -2.99 -5.23 -11.96
C LYS A 4 -3.25 -3.72 -11.97
N PHE A 5 -2.57 -2.96 -11.10
CA PHE A 5 -2.73 -1.51 -10.99
C PHE A 5 -1.61 -0.71 -11.69
N CYS A 6 -0.69 -1.40 -12.38
CA CYS A 6 0.48 -0.78 -13.01
C CYS A 6 1.30 0.06 -12.02
N TRP A 7 1.41 -0.41 -10.78
CA TRP A 7 2.20 0.25 -9.75
C TRP A 7 3.65 -0.23 -9.78
N ASP A 8 4.54 0.59 -9.24
CA ASP A 8 5.90 0.20 -8.88
C ASP A 8 6.04 -0.06 -7.39
N HIS A 9 7.15 -0.69 -6.98
CA HIS A 9 7.45 -0.85 -5.54
C HIS A 9 7.54 0.49 -4.81
N GLY A 10 7.88 1.58 -5.52
CA GLY A 10 7.88 2.93 -4.99
C GLY A 10 6.48 3.46 -4.67
N ASP A 11 5.43 2.96 -5.31
CA ASP A 11 4.04 3.41 -5.09
C ASP A 11 3.36 2.64 -3.96
N ILE A 12 3.89 1.47 -3.61
CA ILE A 12 3.32 0.60 -2.59
C ILE A 12 3.80 1.08 -1.23
N PHE A 13 2.92 1.73 -0.51
CA PHE A 13 3.15 2.05 0.90
C PHE A 13 2.93 0.80 1.76
N TYR A 14 4.01 0.16 2.20
CA TYR A 14 3.94 -1.00 3.08
C TYR A 14 4.28 -0.63 4.52
N LYS A 15 3.30 -0.82 5.41
CA LYS A 15 3.51 -0.75 6.85
C LYS A 15 2.89 -1.99 7.49
N SER A 16 3.72 -2.82 8.10
CA SER A 16 3.25 -3.88 8.97
C SER A 16 2.55 -3.22 10.15
N MET A 17 1.23 -3.29 10.16
CA MET A 17 0.44 -2.94 11.33
C MET A 17 0.46 -4.17 12.23
N GLU A 18 0.88 -4.02 13.48
CA GLU A 18 0.57 -5.01 14.50
C GLU A 18 -0.95 -4.97 14.70
N VAL A 19 -1.69 -5.79 13.93
CA VAL A 19 -3.15 -5.73 13.93
C VAL A 19 -3.74 -6.38 15.20
N TYR A 20 -2.96 -7.19 15.93
CA TYR A 20 -3.40 -7.81 17.17
C TYR A 20 -2.24 -7.94 18.16
N SER A 21 -2.40 -7.42 19.38
CA SER A 21 -1.57 -7.89 20.49
C SER A 21 -1.78 -9.40 20.62
N LYS A 22 -0.73 -10.14 20.98
CA LYS A 22 -0.80 -11.61 21.19
C LYS A 22 -1.88 -12.04 22.19
N SER A 23 -2.48 -11.11 22.93
CA SER A 23 -3.62 -11.32 23.83
C SER A 23 -4.98 -11.47 23.13
N HIS A 24 -5.05 -11.34 21.81
CA HIS A 24 -6.30 -11.44 21.03
C HIS A 24 -6.28 -12.58 20.01
N HIS A 25 -5.37 -13.55 20.16
CA HIS A 25 -5.48 -14.78 19.38
C HIS A 25 -6.71 -15.53 19.86
N LEU A 26 -7.70 -15.59 18.98
CA LEU A 26 -8.82 -16.50 19.12
C LEU A 26 -8.25 -17.91 19.22
N THR A 27 -8.76 -18.69 20.15
CA THR A 27 -8.52 -20.12 20.15
C THR A 27 -9.08 -20.73 18.86
N PRO A 28 -8.56 -21.87 18.38
CA PRO A 28 -9.11 -22.54 17.20
C PRO A 28 -10.63 -22.74 17.26
N ALA A 29 -11.18 -23.00 18.45
CA ALA A 29 -12.61 -23.14 18.68
C ALA A 29 -13.40 -21.82 18.52
N GLU A 30 -12.81 -20.68 18.90
CA GLU A 30 -13.41 -19.37 18.70
C GLU A 30 -13.34 -18.92 17.24
N GLU A 31 -12.26 -19.24 16.52
CA GLU A 31 -12.17 -19.04 15.07
C GLU A 31 -13.21 -19.87 14.33
N GLU A 32 -13.35 -21.15 14.69
CA GLU A 32 -14.34 -22.06 14.10
C GLU A 32 -15.78 -21.57 14.34
N LYS A 33 -16.05 -21.02 15.52
CA LYS A 33 -17.35 -20.43 15.86
C LYS A 33 -17.65 -19.14 15.07
N LEU A 34 -16.65 -18.28 14.86
CA LEU A 34 -16.79 -17.05 14.05
C LEU A 34 -16.94 -17.32 12.56
N LEU A 35 -16.30 -18.39 12.07
CA LEU A 35 -16.40 -18.88 10.68
C LEU A 35 -17.57 -19.86 10.50
N SER A 36 -18.36 -20.10 11.55
CA SER A 36 -19.51 -20.97 11.46
C SER A 36 -20.50 -20.42 10.42
N PRO A 37 -21.05 -21.27 9.55
CA PRO A 37 -22.06 -20.88 8.57
C PRO A 37 -23.23 -20.12 9.21
N ASP A 38 -23.53 -20.43 10.48
CA ASP A 38 -24.66 -19.88 11.22
C ASP A 38 -24.47 -18.39 11.61
N MET A 39 -23.22 -17.92 11.71
CA MET A 39 -22.91 -16.54 12.13
C MET A 39 -22.55 -15.62 10.98
N ASN A 40 -21.93 -16.14 9.90
CA ASN A 40 -21.46 -15.31 8.80
C ASN A 40 -21.28 -16.06 7.46
N LEU A 41 -22.34 -16.71 6.99
CA LEU A 41 -22.34 -17.42 5.70
C LEU A 41 -21.94 -16.51 4.53
N GLY A 42 -22.38 -15.25 4.53
CA GLY A 42 -22.09 -14.29 3.47
C GLY A 42 -20.60 -14.02 3.32
N ASP A 43 -19.91 -13.65 4.41
CA ASP A 43 -18.47 -13.38 4.35
C ASP A 43 -17.66 -14.64 4.11
N LYS A 44 -18.12 -15.80 4.59
CA LYS A 44 -17.49 -17.09 4.28
C LYS A 44 -17.52 -17.37 2.78
N LEU A 45 -18.69 -17.25 2.14
CA LEU A 45 -18.83 -17.48 0.70
C LEU A 45 -18.01 -16.47 -0.12
N LEU A 46 -18.00 -15.20 0.30
CA LEU A 46 -17.15 -14.17 -0.32
C LEU A 46 -15.67 -14.53 -0.18
N TYR A 47 -15.21 -14.88 1.02
CA TYR A 47 -13.83 -15.28 1.27
C TYR A 47 -13.44 -16.48 0.40
N GLU A 48 -14.25 -17.53 0.36
CA GLU A 48 -14.00 -18.71 -0.46
C GLU A 48 -13.94 -18.35 -1.95
N ALA A 49 -14.86 -17.53 -2.46
CA ALA A 49 -14.86 -17.09 -3.85
C ALA A 49 -13.59 -16.29 -4.20
N PHE A 50 -13.17 -15.36 -3.34
CA PHE A 50 -11.96 -14.57 -3.55
C PHE A 50 -10.69 -15.40 -3.41
N ASN A 51 -10.59 -16.25 -2.39
CA ASN A 51 -9.44 -17.12 -2.18
C ASN A 51 -9.26 -18.08 -3.37
N ASN A 52 -10.34 -18.72 -3.80
CA ASN A 52 -10.31 -19.65 -4.93
C ASN A 52 -9.99 -18.95 -6.26
N SER A 53 -10.50 -17.74 -6.48
CA SER A 53 -10.21 -16.98 -7.70
C SER A 53 -8.79 -16.41 -7.69
N TRP A 54 -8.22 -16.11 -6.53
CA TRP A 54 -6.85 -15.61 -6.38
C TRP A 54 -5.81 -16.66 -6.79
N TRP A 55 -5.85 -17.86 -6.21
CA TRP A 55 -4.85 -18.91 -6.48
C TRP A 55 -4.90 -19.47 -7.90
N LYS A 56 -6.03 -19.27 -8.60
CA LYS A 56 -6.19 -19.65 -10.00
C LYS A 56 -5.56 -18.66 -10.98
N GLN A 57 -5.14 -17.48 -10.52
CA GLN A 57 -4.50 -16.48 -11.38
C GLN A 57 -3.17 -17.02 -11.93
N PRO A 58 -2.96 -17.01 -13.26
CA PRO A 58 -1.74 -17.50 -13.89
C PRO A 58 -0.48 -16.85 -13.32
N GLU A 59 -0.57 -15.56 -12.95
CA GLU A 59 0.52 -14.78 -12.41
C GLU A 59 1.03 -15.33 -11.07
N VAL A 60 0.19 -16.01 -10.28
CA VAL A 60 0.61 -16.61 -9.00
C VAL A 60 1.40 -17.91 -9.21
N LYS A 61 1.18 -18.56 -10.36
CA LYS A 61 1.88 -19.78 -10.76
C LYS A 61 3.21 -19.51 -11.47
N ASP A 62 3.45 -18.27 -11.85
CA ASP A 62 4.71 -17.82 -12.46
C ASP A 62 5.84 -17.84 -11.40
N PRO A 63 6.94 -18.58 -11.60
CA PRO A 63 8.09 -18.54 -10.69
C PRO A 63 8.65 -17.12 -10.47
N ASP A 64 8.58 -16.27 -11.50
CA ASP A 64 9.04 -14.89 -11.44
C ASP A 64 8.20 -14.04 -10.46
N PHE A 65 6.95 -14.41 -10.20
CA PHE A 65 6.09 -13.73 -9.23
C PHE A 65 6.61 -13.87 -7.80
N TRP A 66 7.04 -15.07 -7.40
CA TRP A 66 7.53 -15.28 -6.04
C TRP A 66 8.88 -14.62 -5.80
N GLU A 67 9.73 -14.54 -6.83
CA GLU A 67 10.97 -13.78 -6.76
C GLU A 67 10.72 -12.26 -6.70
N GLU A 68 9.71 -11.75 -7.41
CA GLU A 68 9.26 -10.36 -7.26
C GLU A 68 8.77 -10.08 -5.82
N VAL A 69 7.99 -10.99 -5.22
CA VAL A 69 7.53 -10.87 -3.82
C VAL A 69 8.70 -10.85 -2.84
N LYS A 70 9.67 -11.76 -3.00
CA LYS A 70 10.89 -11.76 -2.16
C LYS A 70 11.69 -10.49 -2.34
N HIS A 71 11.80 -9.98 -3.56
CA HIS A 71 12.47 -8.72 -3.83
C HIS A 71 11.77 -7.56 -3.13
N PHE A 72 10.45 -7.47 -3.23
CA PHE A 72 9.65 -6.46 -2.53
C PHE A 72 9.87 -6.49 -1.01
N GLN A 73 9.92 -7.68 -0.40
CA GLN A 73 10.22 -7.82 1.03
C GLN A 73 11.61 -7.25 1.40
N ARG A 74 12.64 -7.52 0.58
CA ARG A 74 13.98 -6.96 0.80
C ARG A 74 13.99 -5.44 0.68
N ILE A 75 13.28 -4.90 -0.32
CA ILE A 75 13.16 -3.45 -0.52
C ILE A 75 12.48 -2.79 0.68
N ASN A 76 11.39 -3.38 1.20
CA ASN A 76 10.72 -2.85 2.39
C ASN A 76 11.62 -2.86 3.63
N GLN A 77 12.41 -3.92 3.83
CA GLN A 77 13.38 -3.98 4.94
C GLN A 77 14.46 -2.91 4.78
N LEU A 78 15.01 -2.76 3.58
CA LEU A 78 16.02 -1.75 3.28
C LEU A 78 15.47 -0.32 3.49
N GLN A 79 14.25 -0.05 3.02
CA GLN A 79 13.58 1.23 3.25
C GLN A 79 13.42 1.52 4.73
N ALA A 80 12.96 0.55 5.52
CA ALA A 80 12.80 0.70 6.96
C ALA A 80 14.13 1.02 7.66
N GLU A 81 15.22 0.32 7.29
CA GLU A 81 16.56 0.56 7.81
C GLU A 81 17.04 1.98 7.47
N LYS A 82 16.99 2.36 6.19
CA LYS A 82 17.47 3.66 5.70
C LYS A 82 16.67 4.82 6.28
N CYS A 83 15.35 4.67 6.38
CA CYS A 83 14.52 5.68 7.02
C CYS A 83 14.76 5.82 8.51
N ARG A 84 15.08 4.73 9.22
CA ARG A 84 15.50 4.81 10.64
C ARG A 84 16.78 5.62 10.80
N VAL A 85 17.75 5.48 9.89
CA VAL A 85 18.98 6.29 9.87
C VAL A 85 18.67 7.75 9.56
N ALA A 86 17.86 8.01 8.53
CA ALA A 86 17.46 9.35 8.11
C ALA A 86 16.86 10.15 9.27
N LEU A 87 15.87 9.58 9.95
CA LEU A 87 15.13 10.25 11.01
C LEU A 87 15.95 10.44 12.28
N ARG A 88 16.81 9.48 12.64
CA ARG A 88 17.76 9.62 13.75
C ARG A 88 18.76 10.74 13.52
N SER A 89 19.17 10.96 12.27
CA SER A 89 20.12 12.03 11.94
C SER A 89 19.52 13.44 12.04
N GLY A 90 18.19 13.57 11.94
CA GLY A 90 17.48 14.85 11.87
C GLY A 90 17.79 15.70 10.63
N LYS A 91 18.65 15.23 9.72
CA LYS A 91 19.08 15.98 8.54
C LYS A 91 18.01 15.96 7.46
N LYS A 92 17.33 17.09 7.26
CA LYS A 92 16.33 17.27 6.18
C LYS A 92 16.92 17.09 4.77
N THR A 93 18.23 17.24 4.63
CA THR A 93 18.97 17.00 3.37
C THR A 93 19.24 15.52 3.08
N TYR A 94 18.75 14.60 3.91
CA TYR A 94 18.91 13.17 3.67
C TYR A 94 18.32 12.75 2.32
N SER A 95 19.15 12.05 1.54
CA SER A 95 18.79 11.44 0.28
C SER A 95 19.53 10.13 0.13
N TYR A 96 18.80 9.07 -0.20
CA TYR A 96 19.36 7.75 -0.51
C TYR A 96 18.58 7.14 -1.68
N THR A 97 19.28 6.62 -2.68
CA THR A 97 18.65 5.97 -3.82
C THR A 97 18.75 4.46 -3.67
N ILE A 98 17.61 3.78 -3.73
CA ILE A 98 17.57 2.35 -4.01
C ILE A 98 17.65 2.20 -5.51
N GLU A 99 18.69 1.51 -5.99
CA GLU A 99 18.91 1.31 -7.42
C GLU A 99 17.75 0.56 -8.10
N ALA A 100 17.61 0.79 -9.40
CA ALA A 100 16.64 0.09 -10.22
C ALA A 100 16.93 -1.42 -10.26
N SER A 101 15.89 -2.21 -10.42
CA SER A 101 15.96 -3.66 -10.54
C SER A 101 15.10 -4.15 -11.70
N LYS A 102 15.13 -5.47 -11.97
CA LYS A 102 14.19 -6.13 -12.89
C LYS A 102 12.72 -5.82 -12.54
N TRP A 103 12.42 -5.55 -11.27
CA TRP A 103 11.05 -5.51 -10.74
C TRP A 103 10.51 -4.10 -10.45
N SER A 104 11.39 -3.10 -10.36
CA SER A 104 10.99 -1.72 -10.11
C SER A 104 12.07 -0.72 -10.53
N PRO A 105 11.69 0.50 -10.94
CA PRO A 105 12.63 1.60 -11.15
C PRO A 105 13.35 1.98 -9.84
N ALA A 106 14.34 2.86 -9.96
CA ALA A 106 15.05 3.39 -8.82
C ALA A 106 14.11 4.17 -7.89
N ILE A 107 14.25 3.99 -6.58
CA ILE A 107 13.40 4.61 -5.56
C ILE A 107 14.25 5.60 -4.76
N GLN A 108 13.87 6.88 -4.80
CA GLN A 108 14.51 7.90 -4.00
C GLN A 108 13.87 8.00 -2.61
N LEU A 109 14.68 7.79 -1.57
CA LEU A 109 14.34 7.98 -0.17
C LEU A 109 14.83 9.34 0.31
N THR A 110 13.92 10.31 0.32
CA THR A 110 14.14 11.62 0.95
C THR A 110 13.73 11.59 2.42
N TYR A 111 14.16 12.60 3.18
CA TYR A 111 13.70 12.78 4.57
C TYR A 111 12.16 12.75 4.66
N ASP A 112 11.45 13.51 3.82
CA ASP A 112 9.99 13.62 3.86
C ASP A 112 9.29 12.31 3.52
N ARG A 113 9.85 11.56 2.56
CA ARG A 113 9.35 10.21 2.25
C ARG A 113 9.54 9.27 3.44
N CYS A 114 10.67 9.34 4.12
CA CYS A 114 10.93 8.54 5.31
C CYS A 114 10.06 8.93 6.51
N ASP A 115 9.77 10.22 6.67
CA ASP A 115 8.82 10.72 7.65
C ASP A 115 7.43 10.11 7.41
N LEU A 116 6.96 10.12 6.16
CA LEU A 116 5.70 9.46 5.78
C LEU A 116 5.71 7.95 6.05
N LEU A 117 6.76 7.24 5.62
CA LEU A 117 6.88 5.77 5.76
C LEU A 117 6.87 5.29 7.22
N THR A 118 7.39 6.12 8.13
CA THR A 118 7.48 5.77 9.56
C THR A 118 6.34 6.34 10.40
N MET A 119 5.58 7.30 9.87
CA MET A 119 4.48 7.97 10.55
C MET A 119 3.44 7.02 11.16
N ASN A 120 2.97 7.31 12.37
CA ASN A 120 1.90 6.54 13.01
C ASN A 120 0.60 6.56 12.19
N LYS A 121 -0.26 5.55 12.40
CA LYS A 121 -1.49 5.32 11.61
C LYS A 121 -2.36 6.57 11.48
N TYR A 122 -2.73 7.19 12.59
CA TYR A 122 -3.63 8.35 12.57
C TYR A 122 -3.05 9.56 11.81
N PRO A 123 -1.84 10.05 12.12
CA PRO A 123 -1.25 11.16 11.38
C PRO A 123 -1.00 10.81 9.89
N LEU A 124 -0.65 9.56 9.58
CA LEU A 124 -0.52 9.10 8.20
C LEU A 124 -1.86 9.17 7.46
N MET A 125 -2.92 8.58 8.03
CA MET A 125 -4.26 8.61 7.44
C MET A 125 -4.77 10.03 7.24
N LYS A 126 -4.50 10.94 8.19
CA LYS A 126 -4.84 12.36 8.07
C LYS A 126 -4.09 13.03 6.90
N LYS A 127 -2.79 12.76 6.73
CA LYS A 127 -2.04 13.27 5.58
C LYS A 127 -2.55 12.69 4.26
N LEU A 128 -2.76 11.37 4.19
CA LEU A 128 -3.27 10.71 2.99
C LEU A 128 -4.67 11.22 2.61
N SER A 129 -5.56 11.47 3.59
CA SER A 129 -6.87 12.04 3.31
C SER A 129 -6.77 13.48 2.82
N GLN A 130 -5.86 14.29 3.37
CA GLN A 130 -5.59 15.64 2.87
C GLN A 130 -5.07 15.62 1.43
N TYR A 131 -4.17 14.70 1.08
CA TYR A 131 -3.71 14.52 -0.30
C TYR A 131 -4.85 14.09 -1.23
N ALA A 132 -5.68 13.14 -0.81
CA ALA A 132 -6.82 12.67 -1.60
C ALA A 132 -7.90 13.76 -1.78
N LEU A 133 -8.15 14.58 -0.75
CA LEU A 133 -9.04 15.73 -0.82
C LEU A 133 -8.46 16.83 -1.72
N GLY A 134 -7.15 17.10 -1.64
CA GLY A 134 -6.46 18.02 -2.55
C GLY A 134 -6.57 17.58 -4.01
N TYR A 135 -6.45 16.28 -4.29
CA TYR A 135 -6.71 15.71 -5.61
C TYR A 135 -8.17 15.87 -6.04
N LYS A 136 -9.14 15.70 -5.14
CA LYS A 136 -10.55 16.03 -5.42
C LYS A 136 -10.69 17.50 -5.83
N TYR A 137 -10.17 18.43 -5.03
CA TYR A 137 -10.23 19.86 -5.35
C TYR A 137 -9.54 20.21 -6.69
N TYR A 138 -8.40 19.59 -6.99
CA TYR A 138 -7.69 19.78 -8.26
C TYR A 138 -8.49 19.24 -9.45
N ILE A 139 -9.09 18.05 -9.33
CA ILE A 139 -9.98 17.49 -10.36
C ILE A 139 -11.20 18.39 -10.58
N TYR A 140 -11.83 18.89 -9.49
CA TYR A 140 -12.95 19.82 -9.60
C TYR A 140 -12.56 21.15 -10.26
N GLN A 141 -11.38 21.69 -9.94
CA GLN A 141 -10.87 22.92 -10.57
C GLN A 141 -10.54 22.72 -12.05
N VAL A 142 -9.91 21.61 -12.42
CA VAL A 142 -9.65 21.26 -13.82
C VAL A 142 -10.96 21.03 -14.59
N TYR A 143 -11.93 20.34 -14.00
CA TYR A 143 -13.26 20.18 -14.58
C TYR A 143 -13.96 21.53 -14.80
N HIS A 144 -13.96 22.41 -13.79
CA HIS A 144 -14.55 23.75 -13.91
C HIS A 144 -13.84 24.63 -14.94
N TYR A 145 -12.51 24.53 -15.04
CA TYR A 145 -11.73 25.28 -16.02
C TYR A 145 -12.01 24.79 -17.44
N LEU A 146 -12.12 23.47 -17.64
CA LEU A 146 -12.43 22.88 -18.94
C LEU A 146 -13.87 23.17 -19.36
N THR A 147 -14.84 23.11 -18.46
CA THR A 147 -16.23 23.47 -18.78
C THR A 147 -16.38 24.96 -19.08
N ALA A 148 -15.71 25.84 -18.33
CA ALA A 148 -15.72 27.28 -18.61
C ALA A 148 -15.06 27.65 -19.96
N ARG A 149 -14.09 26.88 -20.44
CA ARG A 149 -13.48 27.09 -21.76
C ARG A 149 -14.38 26.62 -22.90
N VAL A 150 -15.09 25.50 -22.73
CA VAL A 150 -16.03 24.99 -23.74
C VAL A 150 -17.24 25.93 -23.89
N SER A 151 -17.71 26.54 -22.81
CA SER A 151 -18.82 27.51 -22.84
C SER A 151 -18.49 28.88 -23.43
N ASN A 152 -17.21 29.19 -23.66
CA ASN A 152 -16.75 30.45 -24.29
C ASN A 152 -16.34 30.24 -25.77
N LEU A 153 -16.53 29.03 -26.30
CA LEU A 153 -16.25 28.66 -27.70
C LEU A 153 -17.54 28.43 -28.51
N PHE A 154 -18.71 28.73 -27.94
CA PHE A 154 -20.02 28.71 -28.60
C PHE A 154 -20.78 30.00 -28.34
#